data_AF-A0A1V8SK48-F1
#
_entry.id   AF-A0A1V8SK48-F1
#
_cell.length_a   1.000
_cell.length_b   1.000
_cell.length_c   1.000
_cell.angle_alpha   90.00
_cell.angle_beta   90.00
_cell.angle_gamma   90.00
#
_symmetry.space_group_name_H-M   'P 1'
#
loop_
_entity.id
_entity.type
_entity.pdbx_description
1 polymer ?
#
loop_
_entity_poly.entity_id
_entity_poly.type
_entity_poly.pdbx_seq_one_letter_code
_entity_poly.pdbx_strand_id
1 'polypeptide(L)'
;MADAQVPETHVLAIASHVTSGYVGNTMATFCMQTLGCEVSAIHTVNYSNHVAYRRVRGRKTPAAEITDLYAGLKSARLNDFDMLLSGYCPSAEVVEAVGHIARELRLASTLKPGSFFWVLDPVMGDNGRIYVAEECVPVYRSLLKDADLILPNQFEAELLSGVNINDMATMRQAIATLHQVHRTPHVLITSIRLPATTSNTPSAAEEDLATSAKLSVVGSTATSDMKPRLFRITVTALPIFFSGTGDMFASLMSGRLRQAAASAGLLTTKSWQSPDDVLPQDLPLARAAEKVLASMHAVLKDTATHYNAVVEEWTEAHSNGKAGDDEVDERHLRYTRAAEVRVVRNAGPLREPPDVEDFKAVSLNVGWEGAETTEEV
;
A
#
# COMPACT_ATOMS: atom_id res chain seq x y z
N MET A 1 13.83 -24.78 6.60
CA MET A 1 14.71 -23.67 7.05
C MET A 1 13.80 -22.66 7.74
N ALA A 2 14.12 -22.20 8.94
CA ALA A 2 13.34 -21.12 9.56
C ALA A 2 13.35 -19.92 8.61
N ASP A 3 12.18 -19.37 8.33
CA ASP A 3 12.05 -18.18 7.46
C ASP A 3 12.93 -17.06 8.04
N ALA A 4 13.84 -16.52 7.24
CA ALA A 4 14.83 -15.56 7.72
C ALA A 4 14.11 -14.34 8.32
N GLN A 5 14.47 -13.90 9.53
CA GLN A 5 13.88 -12.69 10.10
C GLN A 5 14.15 -11.47 9.21
N VAL A 6 13.31 -10.43 9.32
CA VAL A 6 13.61 -9.15 8.68
C VAL A 6 14.98 -8.68 9.23
N PRO A 7 15.95 -8.32 8.36
CA PRO A 7 17.22 -7.79 8.82
C PRO A 7 17.03 -6.57 9.73
N GLU A 8 18.04 -6.24 10.53
CA GLU A 8 18.05 -4.97 11.26
C GLU A 8 17.81 -3.82 10.28
N THR A 9 16.82 -2.99 10.61
CA THR A 9 16.26 -1.98 9.69
C THR A 9 15.78 -0.78 10.48
N HIS A 10 16.31 0.40 10.18
CA HIS A 10 15.79 1.66 10.67
C HIS A 10 15.00 2.39 9.57
N VAL A 11 13.73 2.65 9.83
CA VAL A 11 12.80 3.25 8.87
C VAL A 11 12.40 4.65 9.34
N LEU A 12 12.53 5.64 8.45
CA LEU A 12 11.84 6.92 8.59
C LEU A 12 10.45 6.80 7.95
N ALA A 13 9.38 6.94 8.73
CA ALA A 13 8.00 6.89 8.26
C ALA A 13 7.37 8.30 8.25
N ILE A 14 7.03 8.81 7.07
CA ILE A 14 6.39 10.12 6.89
C ILE A 14 4.98 9.93 6.32
N ALA A 15 3.98 9.95 7.19
CA ALA A 15 2.56 9.79 6.83
C ALA A 15 1.64 10.45 7.87
N SER A 16 0.32 10.29 7.72
CA SER A 16 -0.66 10.84 8.66
C SER A 16 -0.59 10.22 10.05
N HIS A 17 -1.04 10.93 11.09
CA HIS A 17 -1.29 10.38 12.42
C HIS A 17 -2.74 10.62 12.85
N VAL A 18 -3.32 9.60 13.50
CA VAL A 18 -4.62 9.69 14.17
C VAL A 18 -4.52 9.24 15.61
N THR A 19 -5.25 9.91 16.51
CA THR A 19 -5.31 9.57 17.94
C THR A 19 -6.09 8.27 18.19
N SER A 20 -7.13 8.02 17.40
CA SER A 20 -7.97 6.81 17.47
C SER A 20 -8.12 6.18 16.09
N GLY A 21 -8.00 4.86 16.03
CA GLY A 21 -8.04 4.06 14.81
C GLY A 21 -6.67 3.77 14.23
N TYR A 22 -6.63 2.98 13.15
CA TYR A 22 -5.37 2.53 12.53
C TYR A 22 -5.28 2.96 11.07
N VAL A 23 -4.66 4.12 10.83
CA VAL A 23 -4.24 4.64 9.51
C VAL A 23 -2.90 5.35 9.64
N GLY A 24 -2.23 5.63 8.52
CA GLY A 24 -0.93 6.28 8.45
C GLY A 24 0.11 5.69 9.40
N ASN A 25 0.83 6.54 10.11
CA ASN A 25 1.88 6.15 11.05
C ASN A 25 1.37 5.36 12.26
N THR A 26 0.09 5.47 12.65
CA THR A 26 -0.47 4.62 13.72
C THR A 26 -0.51 3.15 13.27
N MET A 27 -0.85 2.90 12.00
CA MET A 27 -0.79 1.56 11.40
C MET A 27 0.65 1.16 11.07
N ALA A 28 1.36 2.02 10.33
CA ALA A 28 2.65 1.70 9.74
C ALA A 28 3.72 1.40 10.80
N THR A 29 3.77 2.20 11.86
CA THR A 29 4.73 2.01 12.97
C THR A 29 4.49 0.66 13.64
N PHE A 30 3.24 0.32 13.95
CA PHE A 30 2.91 -0.94 14.61
C PHE A 30 3.27 -2.15 13.73
N CYS A 31 2.93 -2.12 12.44
CA CYS A 31 3.26 -3.20 11.51
C CYS A 31 4.77 -3.41 11.38
N MET A 32 5.55 -2.35 11.17
CA MET A 32 7.01 -2.44 11.00
C MET A 32 7.71 -2.84 12.30
N GLN A 33 7.32 -2.30 13.45
CA GLN A 33 7.87 -2.70 14.76
C GLN A 33 7.53 -4.16 15.09
N THR A 34 6.33 -4.63 14.70
CA THR A 34 5.96 -6.03 14.86
C THR A 34 6.86 -6.96 14.06
N LEU A 35 7.35 -6.51 12.89
CA LEU A 35 8.34 -7.20 12.06
C LEU A 35 9.79 -7.05 12.55
N GLY A 36 10.04 -6.26 13.61
CA GLY A 36 11.37 -6.04 14.18
C GLY A 36 12.15 -4.84 13.62
N CYS A 37 11.48 -3.94 12.89
CA CYS A 37 12.11 -2.70 12.42
C CYS A 37 12.07 -1.62 13.51
N GLU A 38 13.13 -0.82 13.60
CA GLU A 38 13.11 0.46 14.31
C GLU A 38 12.42 1.51 13.44
N VAL A 39 11.53 2.32 14.03
CA VAL A 39 10.72 3.27 13.26
C VAL A 39 10.77 4.65 13.91
N SER A 40 11.29 5.62 13.16
CA SER A 40 11.15 7.05 13.47
C SER A 40 10.02 7.64 12.62
N ALA A 41 9.07 8.33 13.25
CA ALA A 41 7.85 8.78 12.57
C ALA A 41 7.76 10.32 12.53
N ILE A 42 7.54 10.89 11.34
CA ILE A 42 7.13 12.29 11.16
C ILE A 42 5.68 12.32 10.69
N HIS A 43 4.84 13.07 11.39
CA HIS A 43 3.40 13.09 11.14
C HIS A 43 3.02 14.26 10.21
N THR A 44 2.45 13.96 9.05
CA THR A 44 2.01 14.98 8.07
C THR A 44 0.70 15.65 8.47
N VAL A 45 -0.09 14.97 9.31
CA VAL A 45 -1.27 15.51 10.00
C VAL A 45 -1.34 14.90 11.39
N ASN A 46 -2.00 15.58 12.32
CA ASN A 46 -2.36 15.02 13.62
C ASN A 46 -3.85 15.23 13.84
N TYR A 47 -4.63 14.17 13.65
CA TYR A 47 -6.09 14.17 13.75
C TYR A 47 -6.62 13.31 14.90
N SER A 48 -7.88 13.54 15.28
CA SER A 48 -8.58 12.72 16.28
C SER A 48 -8.80 11.28 15.79
N ASN A 49 -9.18 11.11 14.53
CA ASN A 49 -9.55 9.85 13.88
C ASN A 49 -9.54 10.02 12.36
N HIS A 50 -9.69 8.93 11.60
CA HIS A 50 -9.76 9.00 10.14
C HIS A 50 -11.11 9.57 9.64
N VAL A 51 -11.12 10.02 8.39
CA VAL A 51 -12.24 10.78 7.79
C VAL A 51 -13.54 10.01 7.61
N ALA A 52 -13.50 8.67 7.65
CA ALA A 52 -14.70 7.86 7.46
C ALA A 52 -15.74 8.05 8.59
N TYR A 53 -15.32 8.51 9.77
CA TYR A 53 -16.23 8.89 10.86
C TYR A 53 -17.05 10.16 10.60
N ARG A 54 -16.80 10.89 9.51
CA ARG A 54 -17.47 12.16 9.11
C ARG A 54 -17.37 13.31 10.11
N ARG A 55 -16.68 13.10 11.23
CA ARG A 55 -16.34 14.10 12.24
C ARG A 55 -14.86 13.95 12.57
N VAL A 56 -14.06 14.94 12.20
CA VAL A 56 -12.60 14.94 12.43
C VAL A 56 -12.17 16.30 12.96
N ARG A 57 -11.28 16.29 13.95
CA ARG A 57 -10.60 17.48 14.46
C ARG A 57 -9.09 17.26 14.40
N GLY A 58 -8.33 18.35 14.36
CA GLY A 58 -6.87 18.34 14.44
C GLY A 58 -6.25 19.29 13.41
N ARG A 59 -4.97 19.08 13.10
CA ARG A 59 -4.19 19.99 12.25
C ARG A 59 -3.38 19.27 11.18
N LYS A 60 -3.18 19.95 10.05
CA LYS A 60 -2.15 19.59 9.08
C LYS A 60 -0.81 20.10 9.58
N THR A 61 0.25 19.32 9.40
CA THR A 61 1.63 19.73 9.72
C THR A 61 2.18 20.55 8.54
N PRO A 62 2.61 21.80 8.74
CA PRO A 62 3.23 22.59 7.67
C PRO A 62 4.51 21.93 7.14
N ALA A 63 4.82 22.09 5.85
CA ALA A 63 6.03 21.54 5.24
C ALA A 63 7.33 22.01 5.94
N ALA A 64 7.34 23.25 6.45
CA ALA A 64 8.44 23.79 7.22
C ALA A 64 8.69 23.02 8.53
N GLU A 65 7.62 22.58 9.23
CA GLU A 65 7.74 21.78 10.46
C GLU A 65 8.30 20.38 10.17
N ILE A 66 7.90 19.75 9.05
CA ILE A 66 8.48 18.47 8.59
C ILE A 66 9.98 18.62 8.31
N THR A 67 10.36 19.70 7.63
CA THR A 67 11.76 20.01 7.30
C THR A 67 12.58 20.29 8.57
N ASP A 68 12.02 21.03 9.53
CA ASP A 68 12.66 21.34 10.81
C ASP A 68 12.87 20.11 11.68
N LEU A 69 11.89 19.21 11.76
CA LEU A 69 12.02 17.92 12.46
C LEU A 69 13.16 17.08 11.86
N TYR A 70 13.23 16.99 10.53
CA TYR A 70 14.32 16.27 9.88
C TYR A 70 15.68 16.96 10.11
N ALA A 71 15.73 18.30 10.08
CA ALA A 71 16.94 19.04 10.44
C ALA A 71 17.38 18.78 11.90
N GLY A 72 16.43 18.69 12.82
CA GLY A 72 16.64 18.27 14.20
C GLY A 72 17.29 16.89 14.30
N LEU A 73 16.74 15.90 13.60
CA LEU A 73 17.32 14.54 13.52
C LEU A 73 18.77 14.58 13.01
N LYS A 74 19.04 15.35 11.95
CA LYS A 74 20.40 15.53 11.41
C LYS A 74 21.35 16.16 12.42
N SER A 75 20.93 17.22 13.09
CA SER A 75 21.76 17.91 14.09
C SER A 75 22.13 17.00 15.27
N ALA A 76 21.23 16.08 15.62
CA ALA A 76 21.44 15.07 16.66
C ALA A 76 22.16 13.80 16.15
N ARG A 77 22.50 13.73 14.85
CA ARG A 77 23.07 12.55 14.18
C ARG A 77 22.19 11.30 14.27
N LEU A 78 20.88 11.49 14.18
CA LEU A 78 19.83 10.46 14.20
C LEU A 78 19.21 10.23 12.81
N ASN A 79 19.91 10.61 11.74
CA ASN A 79 19.43 10.54 10.37
C ASN A 79 20.00 9.36 9.56
N ASP A 80 20.53 8.34 10.24
CA ASP A 80 20.99 7.09 9.63
C ASP A 80 19.80 6.15 9.46
N PHE A 81 19.20 6.15 8.27
CA PHE A 81 18.01 5.37 7.93
C PHE A 81 18.31 4.43 6.77
N ASP A 82 17.94 3.16 6.93
CA ASP A 82 17.97 2.16 5.87
C ASP A 82 16.84 2.37 4.85
N MET A 83 15.70 2.89 5.33
CA MET A 83 14.51 3.02 4.51
C MET A 83 13.74 4.30 4.81
N LEU A 84 13.05 4.79 3.78
CA LEU A 84 11.99 5.79 3.89
C LEU A 84 10.68 5.13 3.47
N LEU A 85 9.65 5.25 4.30
CA LEU A 85 8.26 5.01 3.92
C LEU A 85 7.53 6.36 3.90
N SER A 86 6.99 6.76 2.75
CA SER A 86 6.16 7.95 2.66
C SER A 86 4.74 7.60 2.23
N GLY A 87 3.74 8.10 2.95
CA GLY A 87 2.32 7.91 2.65
C GLY A 87 1.58 9.25 2.52
N TYR A 88 0.40 9.34 3.15
CA TYR A 88 -0.49 10.51 3.03
C TYR A 88 0.21 11.85 3.27
N CYS A 89 0.15 12.71 2.25
CA CYS A 89 0.65 14.09 2.27
C CYS A 89 -0.50 15.06 1.93
N PRO A 90 -0.84 16.04 2.80
CA PRO A 90 -2.05 16.85 2.64
C PRO A 90 -1.94 18.00 1.61
N SER A 91 -0.79 18.18 0.97
CA SER A 91 -0.48 19.31 0.06
C SER A 91 0.82 19.07 -0.72
N ALA A 92 0.96 19.73 -1.88
CA ALA A 92 2.16 19.64 -2.72
C ALA A 92 3.46 20.03 -1.99
N GLU A 93 3.43 21.08 -1.16
CA GLU A 93 4.60 21.53 -0.38
C GLU A 93 5.13 20.43 0.56
N VAL A 94 4.23 19.63 1.13
CA VAL A 94 4.61 18.47 1.98
C VAL A 94 5.23 17.37 1.13
N VAL A 95 4.68 17.10 -0.06
CA VAL A 95 5.26 16.13 -1.01
C VAL A 95 6.66 16.57 -1.43
N GLU A 96 6.87 17.86 -1.70
CA GLU A 96 8.19 18.43 -2.02
C GLU A 96 9.18 18.28 -0.86
N ALA A 97 8.76 18.57 0.37
CA ALA A 97 9.60 18.40 1.55
C ALA A 97 10.04 16.92 1.74
N VAL A 98 9.11 15.97 1.58
CA VAL A 98 9.43 14.53 1.61
C VAL A 98 10.43 14.17 0.51
N GLY A 99 10.23 14.69 -0.71
CA GLY A 99 11.13 14.49 -1.83
C GLY A 99 12.54 15.02 -1.57
N HIS A 100 12.68 16.18 -0.93
CA HIS A 100 13.98 16.71 -0.52
C HIS A 100 14.68 15.81 0.51
N ILE A 101 13.95 15.33 1.52
CA ILE A 101 14.47 14.39 2.52
C ILE A 101 14.95 13.09 1.84
N ALA A 102 14.14 12.52 0.95
CA ALA A 102 14.47 11.29 0.22
C ALA A 102 15.75 11.43 -0.61
N ARG A 103 15.91 12.57 -1.31
CA ARG A 103 17.11 12.87 -2.11
C ARG A 103 18.35 13.03 -1.24
N GLU A 104 18.23 13.63 -0.07
CA GLU A 104 19.34 13.76 0.88
C GLU A 104 19.79 12.40 1.42
N LEU A 105 18.84 11.56 1.84
CA LEU A 105 19.13 10.18 2.28
C LEU A 105 19.77 9.35 1.17
N ARG A 106 19.27 9.47 -0.07
CA ARG A 106 19.88 8.82 -1.24
C ARG A 106 21.29 9.31 -1.50
N LEU A 107 21.52 10.61 -1.41
CA LEU A 107 22.85 11.19 -1.62
C LEU A 107 23.84 10.62 -0.60
N ALA A 108 23.44 10.53 0.67
CA ALA A 108 24.24 9.92 1.73
C ALA A 108 24.54 8.43 1.48
N SER A 109 23.65 7.69 0.81
CA SER A 109 23.82 6.27 0.48
C SER A 109 24.62 6.00 -0.81
N THR A 110 25.09 7.01 -1.54
CA THR A 110 25.67 6.84 -2.90
C THR A 110 26.86 5.89 -2.94
N LEU A 111 27.68 5.86 -1.87
CA LEU A 111 28.87 5.00 -1.80
C LEU A 111 28.56 3.55 -1.40
N LYS A 112 27.31 3.25 -1.01
CA LYS A 112 26.85 1.93 -0.57
C LYS A 112 25.54 1.59 -1.29
N PRO A 113 25.61 1.13 -2.56
CA PRO A 113 24.41 0.75 -3.30
C PRO A 113 23.55 -0.24 -2.50
N GLY A 114 22.23 -0.02 -2.51
CA GLY A 114 21.27 -0.86 -1.77
C GLY A 114 21.12 -0.54 -0.28
N SER A 115 21.96 0.33 0.32
CA SER A 115 21.88 0.65 1.75
C SER A 115 20.73 1.59 2.13
N PHE A 116 20.13 2.29 1.17
CA PHE A 116 18.93 3.10 1.37
C PHE A 116 17.85 2.70 0.36
N PHE A 117 16.61 2.56 0.84
CA PHE A 117 15.46 2.20 0.01
C PHE A 117 14.24 3.07 0.30
N TRP A 118 13.63 3.66 -0.73
CA TRP A 118 12.42 4.47 -0.59
C TRP A 118 11.18 3.75 -1.12
N VAL A 119 10.25 3.45 -0.20
CA VAL A 119 8.87 3.04 -0.47
C VAL A 119 7.96 4.26 -0.48
N LEU A 120 7.39 4.55 -1.64
CA LEU A 120 6.48 5.67 -1.87
C LEU A 120 5.05 5.15 -2.09
N ASP A 121 4.17 5.39 -1.13
CA ASP A 121 2.73 5.26 -1.30
C ASP A 121 2.15 6.63 -1.71
N PRO A 122 1.80 6.82 -2.99
CA PRO A 122 1.41 8.13 -3.55
C PRO A 122 -0.07 8.42 -3.27
N VAL A 123 -0.45 8.44 -1.99
CA VAL A 123 -1.84 8.59 -1.54
C VAL A 123 -2.44 9.92 -2.03
N MET A 124 -3.21 9.85 -3.12
CA MET A 124 -3.82 11.02 -3.77
C MET A 124 -5.33 10.91 -3.85
N GLY A 125 -5.87 9.70 -3.98
CA GLY A 125 -7.28 9.54 -4.27
C GLY A 125 -7.68 8.08 -4.47
N ASP A 126 -8.98 7.83 -4.49
CA ASP A 126 -9.54 6.52 -4.79
C ASP A 126 -10.91 6.70 -5.47
N ASN A 127 -11.40 5.68 -6.17
CA ASN A 127 -12.70 5.68 -6.87
C ASN A 127 -12.90 6.89 -7.82
N GLY A 128 -11.85 7.30 -8.53
CA GLY A 128 -11.91 8.41 -9.49
C GLY A 128 -11.95 9.81 -8.85
N ARG A 129 -11.76 9.92 -7.54
CA ARG A 129 -11.78 11.18 -6.81
C ARG A 129 -10.44 11.44 -6.13
N ILE A 130 -9.88 12.62 -6.38
CA ILE A 130 -8.70 13.11 -5.68
C ILE A 130 -9.13 13.62 -4.29
N TYR A 131 -8.43 13.18 -3.24
CA TYR A 131 -8.63 13.60 -1.85
C TYR A 131 -7.64 14.69 -1.41
N VAL A 132 -6.59 14.89 -2.20
CA VAL A 132 -5.56 15.93 -2.02
C VAL A 132 -5.75 17.04 -3.05
N ALA A 133 -4.88 18.04 -3.01
CA ALA A 133 -4.89 19.10 -3.99
C ALA A 133 -4.29 18.60 -5.32
N GLU A 134 -4.87 19.00 -6.46
CA GLU A 134 -4.47 18.48 -7.80
C GLU A 134 -2.99 18.78 -8.11
N GLU A 135 -2.44 19.86 -7.55
CA GLU A 135 -1.03 20.20 -7.63
C GLU A 135 -0.08 19.14 -7.06
N CYS A 136 -0.54 18.18 -6.26
CA CYS A 136 0.29 17.08 -5.78
C CYS A 136 0.76 16.15 -6.92
N VAL A 137 -0.07 15.94 -7.95
CA VAL A 137 0.21 14.99 -9.05
C VAL A 137 1.52 15.30 -9.79
N PRO A 138 1.77 16.53 -10.29
CA PRO A 138 3.04 16.84 -10.95
C PRO A 138 4.26 16.70 -10.02
N VAL A 139 4.10 17.00 -8.73
CA VAL A 139 5.19 16.82 -7.75
C VAL A 139 5.52 15.34 -7.57
N TYR A 140 4.52 14.48 -7.35
CA TYR A 140 4.73 13.03 -7.28
C TYR A 140 5.39 12.48 -8.54
N ARG A 141 4.90 12.86 -9.74
CA ARG A 141 5.52 12.46 -11.02
C ARG A 141 7.01 12.82 -11.10
N SER A 142 7.41 13.98 -10.54
CA SER A 142 8.82 14.42 -10.53
C SER A 142 9.71 13.59 -9.59
N LEU A 143 9.12 12.94 -8.59
CA LEU A 143 9.78 12.14 -7.56
C LEU A 143 9.85 10.65 -7.89
N LEU A 144 9.07 10.15 -8.86
CA LEU A 144 9.01 8.72 -9.21
C LEU A 144 10.38 8.11 -9.57
N LYS A 145 11.30 8.91 -10.12
CA LYS A 145 12.68 8.50 -10.45
C LYS A 145 13.59 8.34 -9.23
N ASP A 146 13.21 8.95 -8.12
CA ASP A 146 13.97 8.97 -6.87
C ASP A 146 13.53 7.82 -5.93
N ALA A 147 12.30 7.32 -6.09
CA ALA A 147 11.72 6.20 -5.35
C ALA A 147 12.17 4.83 -5.91
N ASP A 148 12.33 3.84 -5.03
CA ASP A 148 12.67 2.46 -5.43
C ASP A 148 11.42 1.61 -5.66
N LEU A 149 10.41 1.77 -4.81
CA LEU A 149 9.12 1.11 -4.90
C LEU A 149 7.99 2.13 -4.82
N ILE A 150 7.04 2.05 -5.74
CA ILE A 150 5.77 2.76 -5.64
C ILE A 150 4.60 1.80 -5.44
N LEU A 151 3.61 2.21 -4.63
CA LEU A 151 2.46 1.40 -4.24
C LEU A 151 1.10 2.01 -4.61
N PRO A 152 0.91 2.54 -5.83
CA PRO A 152 -0.34 3.21 -6.18
C PRO A 152 -1.53 2.23 -6.17
N ASN A 153 -2.73 2.72 -5.90
CA ASN A 153 -3.94 2.05 -6.37
C ASN A 153 -4.14 2.25 -7.89
N GLN A 154 -5.17 1.65 -8.49
CA GLN A 154 -5.42 1.80 -9.94
C GLN A 154 -5.53 3.28 -10.37
N PHE A 155 -6.33 4.07 -9.66
CA PHE A 155 -6.56 5.48 -10.02
C PHE A 155 -5.27 6.31 -9.92
N GLU A 156 -4.47 6.09 -8.89
CA GLU A 156 -3.17 6.74 -8.73
C GLU A 156 -2.20 6.30 -9.82
N ALA A 157 -2.21 5.03 -10.23
CA ALA A 157 -1.39 4.56 -11.34
C ALA A 157 -1.76 5.22 -12.67
N GLU A 158 -3.05 5.47 -12.91
CA GLU A 158 -3.53 6.22 -14.07
C GLU A 158 -3.07 7.68 -14.04
N LEU A 159 -3.20 8.34 -12.88
CA LEU A 159 -2.71 9.71 -12.68
C LEU A 159 -1.20 9.81 -12.87
N LEU A 160 -0.43 8.86 -12.37
CA LEU A 160 1.03 8.91 -12.45
C LEU A 160 1.54 8.58 -13.86
N SER A 161 0.98 7.54 -14.50
CA SER A 161 1.39 7.11 -15.84
C SER A 161 0.80 7.94 -16.97
N GLY A 162 -0.35 8.60 -16.75
CA GLY A 162 -1.13 9.23 -17.81
C GLY A 162 -1.87 8.24 -18.72
N VAL A 163 -1.95 6.96 -18.35
CA VAL A 163 -2.64 5.90 -19.10
C VAL A 163 -3.89 5.47 -18.33
N ASN A 164 -5.06 5.51 -18.98
CA ASN A 164 -6.31 5.03 -18.39
C ASN A 164 -6.36 3.49 -18.46
N ILE A 165 -6.60 2.83 -17.33
CA ILE A 165 -6.48 1.38 -17.18
C ILE A 165 -7.89 0.76 -17.23
N ASN A 166 -8.20 0.13 -18.36
CA ASN A 166 -9.50 -0.53 -18.57
C ASN A 166 -9.38 -2.05 -18.76
N ASP A 167 -8.16 -2.53 -19.02
CA ASP A 167 -7.86 -3.92 -19.31
C ASP A 167 -6.40 -4.26 -18.98
N MET A 168 -6.01 -5.51 -19.22
CA MET A 168 -4.63 -5.96 -18.99
C MET A 168 -3.60 -5.33 -19.95
N ALA A 169 -4.01 -4.84 -21.13
CA ALA A 169 -3.11 -4.24 -22.10
C ALA A 169 -2.72 -2.82 -21.67
N THR A 170 -3.71 -2.01 -21.33
CA THR A 170 -3.56 -0.66 -20.76
C THR A 170 -2.86 -0.71 -19.39
N MET A 171 -3.13 -1.71 -18.56
CA MET A 171 -2.37 -1.98 -17.33
C MET A 171 -0.87 -2.13 -17.60
N ARG A 172 -0.51 -2.98 -18.57
CA ARG A 172 0.88 -3.21 -18.95
C ARG A 172 1.52 -1.94 -19.49
N GLN A 173 0.78 -1.14 -20.26
CA GLN A 173 1.25 0.14 -20.77
C GLN A 173 1.50 1.16 -19.65
N ALA A 174 0.61 1.24 -18.65
CA ALA A 174 0.78 2.09 -17.49
C ALA A 174 2.06 1.71 -16.70
N ILE A 175 2.24 0.44 -16.39
CA ILE A 175 3.44 -0.08 -15.70
C ILE A 175 4.70 0.13 -16.55
N ALA A 176 4.64 -0.12 -17.86
CA ALA A 176 5.76 0.15 -18.76
C ALA A 176 6.14 1.63 -18.76
N THR A 177 5.17 2.54 -18.72
CA THR A 177 5.42 3.99 -18.63
C THR A 177 6.12 4.36 -17.31
N LEU A 178 5.66 3.80 -16.19
CA LEU A 178 6.27 4.02 -14.87
C LEU A 178 7.74 3.54 -14.83
N HIS A 179 8.04 2.39 -15.44
CA HIS A 179 9.43 1.92 -15.52
C HIS A 179 10.27 2.71 -16.54
N GLN A 180 9.80 2.88 -17.77
CA GLN A 180 10.63 3.36 -18.88
C GLN A 180 10.78 4.89 -18.88
N VAL A 181 9.69 5.61 -18.59
CA VAL A 181 9.69 7.09 -18.57
C VAL A 181 10.13 7.60 -17.20
N HIS A 182 9.51 7.08 -16.14
CA HIS A 182 9.76 7.57 -14.78
C HIS A 182 10.92 6.88 -14.07
N ARG A 183 11.53 5.86 -14.68
CA ARG A 183 12.71 5.15 -14.16
C ARG A 183 12.49 4.50 -12.78
N THR A 184 11.24 4.16 -12.44
CA THR A 184 10.90 3.52 -11.17
C THR A 184 11.25 2.03 -11.21
N PRO A 185 12.07 1.48 -10.30
CA PRO A 185 12.49 0.08 -10.33
C PRO A 185 11.37 -0.93 -10.03
N HIS A 186 10.58 -0.66 -8.99
CA HIS A 186 9.49 -1.52 -8.55
C HIS A 186 8.15 -0.79 -8.54
N VAL A 187 7.13 -1.42 -9.11
CA VAL A 187 5.75 -0.92 -9.12
C VAL A 187 4.86 -2.02 -8.63
N LEU A 188 3.97 -1.73 -7.68
CA LEU A 188 2.94 -2.67 -7.26
C LEU A 188 1.60 -1.94 -7.12
N ILE A 189 0.66 -2.30 -7.99
CA ILE A 189 -0.68 -1.75 -8.00
C ILE A 189 -1.55 -2.56 -7.04
N THR A 190 -1.99 -1.92 -5.95
CA THR A 190 -2.52 -2.58 -4.74
C THR A 190 -3.95 -3.10 -4.87
N SER A 191 -4.76 -2.54 -5.77
CA SER A 191 -6.12 -3.01 -6.04
C SER A 191 -6.53 -2.75 -7.48
N ILE A 192 -6.93 -3.83 -8.16
CA ILE A 192 -7.43 -3.81 -9.54
C ILE A 192 -8.67 -4.69 -9.61
N ARG A 193 -9.74 -4.16 -10.22
CA ARG A 193 -10.94 -4.90 -10.62
C ARG A 193 -11.04 -4.88 -12.14
N LEU A 194 -10.96 -6.06 -12.78
CA LEU A 194 -11.11 -6.21 -14.22
C LEU A 194 -12.19 -7.27 -14.52
N PRO A 195 -13.20 -6.97 -15.37
CA PRO A 195 -13.46 -5.69 -16.03
C PRO A 195 -13.87 -4.58 -15.05
N ALA A 196 -13.63 -3.31 -15.41
CA ALA A 196 -13.98 -2.16 -14.60
C ALA A 196 -15.49 -2.12 -14.33
N THR A 197 -15.90 -2.41 -13.10
CA THR A 197 -17.28 -2.18 -12.65
C THR A 197 -17.44 -0.72 -12.25
N THR A 198 -18.63 -0.16 -12.41
CA THR A 198 -18.96 1.26 -12.12
C THR A 198 -18.85 1.64 -10.64
N SER A 199 -18.51 0.68 -9.77
CA SER A 199 -18.37 0.81 -8.33
C SER A 199 -17.13 0.03 -7.87
N ASN A 200 -16.09 0.74 -7.42
CA ASN A 200 -14.87 0.15 -6.86
C ASN A 200 -14.96 -0.05 -5.33
N THR A 201 -15.96 0.56 -4.68
CA THR A 201 -16.44 0.21 -3.35
C THR A 201 -17.40 -0.99 -3.44
N PRO A 202 -17.41 -1.92 -2.47
CA PRO A 202 -18.61 -2.70 -2.19
C PRO A 202 -19.67 -1.66 -1.77
N SER A 203 -20.49 -1.22 -2.72
CA SER A 203 -21.69 -0.50 -2.36
C SER A 203 -22.63 -1.52 -1.75
N ALA A 204 -23.44 -1.14 -0.77
CA ALA A 204 -24.53 -1.97 -0.26
C ALA A 204 -25.64 -2.18 -1.31
N ALA A 205 -25.33 -2.07 -2.61
CA ALA A 205 -26.21 -2.49 -3.68
C ALA A 205 -26.19 -4.03 -3.74
N GLU A 206 -27.38 -4.60 -3.80
CA GLU A 206 -27.66 -6.03 -3.67
C GLU A 206 -26.95 -6.92 -4.72
N GLU A 207 -26.38 -6.33 -5.78
CA GLU A 207 -25.67 -7.06 -6.84
C GLU A 207 -24.21 -7.44 -6.47
N ASP A 208 -23.50 -6.67 -5.62
CA ASP A 208 -22.10 -6.94 -5.27
C ASP A 208 -21.93 -7.92 -4.08
N LEU A 209 -22.99 -8.12 -3.29
CA LEU A 209 -22.99 -9.01 -2.12
C LEU A 209 -23.21 -10.50 -2.49
N ALA A 210 -23.59 -10.79 -3.74
CA ALA A 210 -23.96 -12.13 -4.20
C ALA A 210 -22.80 -12.91 -4.88
N THR A 211 -21.69 -12.25 -5.23
CA THR A 211 -20.56 -12.91 -5.91
C THR A 211 -19.26 -12.73 -5.13
N SER A 212 -18.43 -13.77 -5.07
CA SER A 212 -17.11 -13.74 -4.44
C SER A 212 -16.17 -12.86 -5.27
N ALA A 213 -16.33 -11.55 -5.16
CA ALA A 213 -15.58 -10.58 -5.94
C ALA A 213 -14.08 -10.77 -5.66
N LYS A 214 -13.29 -10.85 -6.73
CA LYS A 214 -11.84 -11.03 -6.64
C LYS A 214 -11.14 -9.70 -6.88
N LEU A 215 -10.18 -9.38 -6.03
CA LEU A 215 -9.25 -8.28 -6.22
C LEU A 215 -7.93 -8.84 -6.74
N SER A 216 -7.30 -8.11 -7.67
CA SER A 216 -5.97 -8.45 -8.15
C SER A 216 -4.96 -7.41 -7.69
N VAL A 217 -3.81 -7.89 -7.22
CA VAL A 217 -2.59 -7.11 -7.04
C VAL A 217 -1.68 -7.42 -8.21
N VAL A 218 -1.20 -6.39 -8.91
CA VAL A 218 -0.28 -6.56 -10.03
C VAL A 218 1.04 -5.87 -9.69
N GLY A 219 2.11 -6.65 -9.65
CA GLY A 219 3.45 -6.16 -9.36
C GLY A 219 4.39 -6.30 -10.53
N SER A 220 5.41 -5.45 -10.56
CA SER A 220 6.50 -5.55 -11.51
C SER A 220 7.81 -5.01 -10.96
N THR A 221 8.88 -5.78 -11.15
CA THR A 221 10.25 -5.31 -11.01
C THR A 221 10.82 -5.16 -12.41
N ALA A 222 11.30 -3.97 -12.76
CA ALA A 222 11.94 -3.73 -14.04
C ALA A 222 13.16 -4.62 -14.26
N THR A 223 13.48 -4.94 -15.50
CA THR A 223 14.82 -5.41 -15.92
C THR A 223 15.83 -4.26 -15.89
N SER A 224 17.10 -4.57 -16.13
CA SER A 224 18.20 -3.60 -16.21
C SER A 224 17.97 -2.50 -17.29
N ASP A 225 17.22 -2.81 -18.35
CA ASP A 225 16.82 -1.87 -19.41
C ASP A 225 15.43 -1.25 -19.21
N MET A 226 14.87 -1.35 -17.99
CA MET A 226 13.56 -0.82 -17.58
C MET A 226 12.35 -1.45 -18.29
N LYS A 227 12.46 -2.68 -18.78
CA LYS A 227 11.29 -3.43 -19.27
C LYS A 227 10.51 -4.05 -18.10
N PRO A 228 9.18 -4.09 -18.18
CA PRO A 228 8.37 -4.64 -17.10
C PRO A 228 8.44 -6.17 -17.04
N ARG A 229 8.49 -6.73 -15.83
CA ARG A 229 8.32 -8.15 -15.52
C ARG A 229 7.10 -8.31 -14.62
N LEU A 230 5.95 -8.63 -15.18
CA LEU A 230 4.68 -8.53 -14.46
C LEU A 230 4.28 -9.86 -13.81
N PHE A 231 3.81 -9.79 -12.57
CA PHE A 231 3.12 -10.88 -11.89
C PHE A 231 1.78 -10.39 -11.32
N ARG A 232 0.89 -11.33 -11.02
CA ARG A 232 -0.39 -11.07 -10.37
C ARG A 232 -0.60 -11.99 -9.19
N ILE A 233 -1.19 -11.46 -8.12
CA ILE A 233 -1.77 -12.24 -7.01
C ILE A 233 -3.26 -11.92 -6.94
N THR A 234 -4.11 -12.93 -6.83
CA THR A 234 -5.56 -12.77 -6.74
C THR A 234 -6.04 -13.06 -5.33
N VAL A 235 -6.83 -12.17 -4.76
CA VAL A 235 -7.36 -12.30 -3.40
C VAL A 235 -8.87 -12.16 -3.38
N THR A 236 -9.53 -12.87 -2.47
CA THR A 236 -10.97 -12.74 -2.27
C THR A 236 -11.26 -11.42 -1.56
N ALA A 237 -12.13 -10.59 -2.15
CA ALA A 237 -12.59 -9.36 -1.53
C ALA A 237 -13.51 -9.68 -0.36
N LEU A 238 -13.34 -8.94 0.73
CA LEU A 238 -14.29 -8.94 1.84
C LEU A 238 -15.30 -7.80 1.60
N PRO A 239 -16.61 -8.03 1.80
CA PRO A 239 -17.65 -7.04 1.52
C PRO A 239 -17.76 -5.99 2.63
N ILE A 240 -16.63 -5.45 3.08
CA ILE A 240 -16.52 -4.46 4.16
C ILE A 240 -15.50 -3.41 3.74
N PHE A 241 -15.82 -2.14 3.96
CA PHE A 241 -14.88 -1.05 3.77
C PHE A 241 -13.98 -0.90 4.99
N PHE A 242 -12.70 -1.20 4.83
CA PHE A 242 -11.68 -1.03 5.87
C PHE A 242 -10.83 0.22 5.57
N SER A 243 -10.62 1.06 6.58
CA SER A 243 -9.67 2.16 6.50
C SER A 243 -8.26 1.70 6.89
N GLY A 244 -7.22 2.23 6.25
CA GLY A 244 -5.81 1.94 6.59
C GLY A 244 -5.22 0.67 5.99
N THR A 245 -5.93 0.01 5.07
CA THR A 245 -5.41 -1.18 4.36
C THR A 245 -4.20 -0.87 3.48
N GLY A 246 -4.19 0.29 2.81
CA GLY A 246 -3.02 0.78 2.06
C GLY A 246 -1.81 1.01 2.97
N ASP A 247 -2.01 1.68 4.11
CA ASP A 247 -0.94 1.92 5.10
C ASP A 247 -0.36 0.60 5.66
N MET A 248 -1.24 -0.38 5.94
CA MET A 248 -0.83 -1.72 6.36
C MET A 248 -0.05 -2.43 5.25
N PHE A 249 -0.52 -2.36 4.00
CA PHE A 249 0.16 -2.95 2.86
C PHE A 249 1.56 -2.35 2.68
N ALA A 250 1.68 -1.02 2.66
CA ALA A 250 2.94 -0.32 2.43
C ALA A 250 3.98 -0.54 3.54
N SER A 251 3.53 -0.55 4.79
CA SER A 251 4.40 -0.81 5.95
C SER A 251 4.89 -2.25 6.00
N LEU A 252 4.02 -3.23 5.74
CA LEU A 252 4.44 -4.64 5.67
C LEU A 252 5.34 -4.89 4.45
N MET A 253 5.06 -4.29 3.30
CA MET A 253 5.92 -4.38 2.11
C MET A 253 7.34 -3.86 2.38
N SER A 254 7.48 -2.79 3.17
CA SER A 254 8.79 -2.23 3.54
C SER A 254 9.68 -3.29 4.21
N GLY A 255 9.18 -3.96 5.25
CA GLY A 255 9.93 -5.02 5.94
C GLY A 255 10.05 -6.31 5.12
N ARG A 256 8.97 -6.76 4.48
CA ARG A 256 8.94 -8.05 3.75
C ARG A 256 9.75 -8.01 2.46
N LEU A 257 9.82 -6.87 1.78
CA LEU A 257 10.68 -6.71 0.60
C LEU A 257 12.15 -6.76 1.00
N ARG A 258 12.54 -6.09 2.10
CA ARG A 258 13.91 -6.18 2.62
C ARG A 258 14.27 -7.61 3.03
N GLN A 259 13.36 -8.33 3.67
CA GLN A 259 13.51 -9.76 4.00
C GLN A 259 13.75 -10.62 2.73
N ALA A 260 12.93 -10.41 1.70
CA ALA A 260 13.04 -11.15 0.44
C ALA A 260 14.33 -10.78 -0.32
N ALA A 261 14.71 -9.50 -0.33
CA ALA A 261 15.96 -9.02 -0.92
C ALA A 261 17.18 -9.60 -0.19
N ALA A 262 17.15 -9.70 1.14
CA ALA A 262 18.20 -10.32 1.93
C ALA A 262 18.37 -11.80 1.60
N SER A 263 17.26 -12.53 1.50
CA SER A 263 17.26 -13.95 1.13
C SER A 263 17.77 -14.19 -0.30
N ALA A 264 17.60 -13.20 -1.19
CA ALA A 264 18.13 -13.21 -2.54
C ALA A 264 19.55 -12.63 -2.67
N GLY A 265 20.18 -12.17 -1.58
CA GLY A 265 21.52 -11.57 -1.62
C GLY A 265 21.60 -10.19 -2.30
N LEU A 266 20.51 -9.42 -2.29
CA LEU A 266 20.37 -8.16 -3.05
C LEU A 266 20.54 -6.88 -2.23
N LEU A 267 20.84 -6.96 -0.92
CA LEU A 267 20.93 -5.76 -0.07
C LEU A 267 22.07 -4.81 -0.45
N THR A 268 23.04 -5.26 -1.23
CA THR A 268 24.13 -4.43 -1.79
C THR A 268 23.89 -4.03 -3.25
N THR A 269 22.74 -4.40 -3.81
CA THR A 269 22.34 -4.07 -5.17
C THR A 269 21.48 -2.81 -5.16
N LYS A 270 21.73 -1.89 -6.09
CA LYS A 270 20.94 -0.67 -6.23
C LYS A 270 19.45 -1.03 -6.36
N SER A 271 18.62 -0.38 -5.54
CA SER A 271 17.18 -0.60 -5.49
C SER A 271 16.78 -2.05 -5.26
N TRP A 272 17.66 -2.92 -4.75
CA TRP A 272 17.41 -4.36 -4.60
C TRP A 272 16.87 -5.04 -5.87
N GLN A 273 17.23 -4.51 -7.04
CA GLN A 273 16.76 -5.01 -8.33
C GLN A 273 17.38 -6.39 -8.59
N SER A 274 16.55 -7.39 -8.84
CA SER A 274 17.02 -8.75 -9.13
C SER A 274 17.55 -8.87 -10.57
N PRO A 275 18.46 -9.83 -10.85
CA PRO A 275 18.92 -10.16 -12.19
C PRO A 275 17.79 -10.38 -13.20
N ASP A 276 18.04 -10.09 -14.48
CA ASP A 276 17.01 -10.08 -15.53
C ASP A 276 16.41 -11.45 -15.84
N ASP A 277 17.12 -12.53 -15.53
CA ASP A 277 16.70 -13.93 -15.71
C ASP A 277 15.75 -14.42 -14.61
N VAL A 278 15.56 -13.66 -13.53
CA VAL A 278 14.57 -13.99 -12.50
C VAL A 278 13.15 -13.83 -13.06
N LEU A 279 12.38 -14.92 -13.02
CA LEU A 279 11.00 -14.98 -13.49
C LEU A 279 10.08 -14.06 -12.66
N PRO A 280 9.00 -13.49 -13.25
CA PRO A 280 8.15 -12.54 -12.56
C PRO A 280 7.55 -13.04 -11.23
N GLN A 281 7.13 -14.31 -11.16
CA GLN A 281 6.57 -14.93 -9.95
C GLN A 281 7.61 -15.22 -8.86
N ASP A 282 8.90 -15.23 -9.23
CA ASP A 282 10.02 -15.52 -8.33
C ASP A 282 10.76 -14.26 -7.88
N LEU A 283 10.31 -13.08 -8.33
CA LEU A 283 10.85 -11.80 -7.90
C LEU A 283 10.76 -11.66 -6.36
N PRO A 284 11.76 -11.04 -5.71
CA PRO A 284 11.66 -10.68 -4.29
C PRO A 284 10.40 -9.85 -3.97
N LEU A 285 10.00 -8.97 -4.90
CA LEU A 285 8.75 -8.20 -4.83
C LEU A 285 7.51 -9.10 -4.78
N ALA A 286 7.47 -10.16 -5.59
CA ALA A 286 6.39 -11.13 -5.58
C ALA A 286 6.35 -11.87 -4.24
N ARG A 287 7.48 -12.44 -3.80
CA ARG A 287 7.59 -13.17 -2.52
C ARG A 287 7.20 -12.33 -1.31
N ALA A 288 7.56 -11.05 -1.31
CA ALA A 288 7.12 -10.11 -0.29
C ALA A 288 5.59 -9.91 -0.34
N ALA A 289 5.03 -9.65 -1.52
CA ALA A 289 3.60 -9.46 -1.70
C ALA A 289 2.75 -10.69 -1.30
N GLU A 290 3.23 -11.92 -1.57
CA GLU A 290 2.58 -13.16 -1.11
C GLU A 290 2.40 -13.14 0.42
N LYS A 291 3.47 -12.85 1.17
CA LYS A 291 3.45 -12.79 2.64
C LYS A 291 2.61 -11.63 3.16
N VAL A 292 2.70 -10.45 2.54
CA VAL A 292 1.91 -9.28 2.95
C VAL A 292 0.42 -9.55 2.79
N LEU A 293 0.00 -10.08 1.65
CA LEU A 293 -1.41 -10.37 1.40
C LEU A 293 -1.96 -11.44 2.34
N ALA A 294 -1.17 -12.47 2.64
CA ALA A 294 -1.51 -13.48 3.63
C ALA A 294 -1.72 -12.87 5.04
N SER A 295 -0.76 -12.06 5.53
CA SER A 295 -0.90 -11.35 6.81
C SER A 295 -2.15 -10.46 6.83
N MET A 296 -2.33 -9.64 5.80
CA MET A 296 -3.46 -8.72 5.71
C MET A 296 -4.79 -9.47 5.68
N HIS A 297 -4.89 -10.54 4.89
CA HIS A 297 -6.12 -11.29 4.76
C HIS A 297 -6.52 -11.96 6.08
N ALA A 298 -5.56 -12.47 6.85
CA ALA A 298 -5.82 -12.97 8.20
C ALA A 298 -6.36 -11.88 9.14
N VAL A 299 -5.72 -10.71 9.18
CA VAL A 299 -6.17 -9.57 10.02
C VAL A 299 -7.56 -9.08 9.60
N LEU A 300 -7.81 -8.98 8.30
CA LEU A 300 -9.09 -8.48 7.77
C LEU A 300 -10.22 -9.50 7.94
N LYS A 301 -9.93 -10.81 7.91
CA LYS A 301 -10.91 -11.87 8.26
C LYS A 301 -11.35 -11.78 9.73
N ASP A 302 -10.41 -11.61 10.67
CA ASP A 302 -10.76 -11.39 12.09
C ASP A 302 -11.57 -10.10 12.27
N THR A 303 -11.15 -9.02 11.58
CA THR A 303 -11.88 -7.75 11.59
C THR A 303 -13.30 -7.91 11.03
N ALA A 304 -13.47 -8.63 9.92
CA ALA A 304 -14.77 -8.91 9.32
C ALA A 304 -15.68 -9.73 10.24
N THR A 305 -15.11 -10.72 10.92
CA THR A 305 -15.86 -11.55 11.88
C THR A 305 -16.38 -10.71 13.03
N HIS A 306 -15.53 -9.84 13.57
CA HIS A 306 -15.95 -8.89 14.60
C HIS A 306 -17.02 -7.90 14.11
N TYR A 307 -16.81 -7.33 12.91
CA TYR A 307 -17.74 -6.40 12.30
C TYR A 307 -19.14 -7.03 12.14
N ASN A 308 -19.21 -8.24 11.60
CA ASN A 308 -20.48 -8.94 11.38
C ASN A 308 -21.22 -9.22 12.69
N ALA A 309 -20.51 -9.60 13.76
CA ALA A 309 -21.14 -9.78 15.07
C ALA A 309 -21.75 -8.48 15.62
N VAL A 310 -21.08 -7.32 15.40
CA VAL A 310 -21.62 -6.01 15.81
C VAL A 310 -22.83 -5.60 14.96
N VAL A 311 -22.83 -5.92 13.66
CA VAL A 311 -23.96 -5.66 12.77
C VAL A 311 -25.17 -6.52 13.14
N GLU A 312 -24.95 -7.80 13.44
CA GLU A 312 -25.99 -8.72 13.88
C GLU A 312 -26.65 -8.24 15.18
N GLU A 313 -25.85 -7.95 16.21
CA GLU A 313 -26.31 -7.40 17.50
C GLU A 313 -27.14 -6.11 17.31
N TRP A 314 -26.67 -5.19 16.45
CA TRP A 314 -27.39 -3.95 16.15
C TRP A 314 -28.73 -4.22 15.46
N THR A 315 -28.73 -5.10 14.47
CA THR A 315 -29.91 -5.43 13.66
C THR A 315 -31.00 -6.08 14.50
N GLU A 316 -30.63 -6.98 15.43
CA GLU A 316 -31.57 -7.58 16.37
C GLU A 316 -32.22 -6.53 17.30
N ALA A 317 -31.40 -5.63 17.86
CA ALA A 317 -31.85 -4.59 18.78
C ALA A 317 -32.77 -3.54 18.13
N HIS A 318 -32.65 -3.31 16.82
CA HIS A 318 -33.36 -2.26 16.09
C HIS A 318 -34.35 -2.82 15.04
N SER A 319 -34.82 -4.05 15.23
CA SER A 319 -35.70 -4.76 14.29
C SER A 319 -37.12 -4.18 14.15
N ASN A 320 -37.54 -3.25 15.01
CA ASN A 320 -38.91 -2.72 15.08
C ASN A 320 -38.97 -1.19 14.91
N GLY A 321 -38.92 -0.69 13.67
CA GLY A 321 -39.23 0.72 13.35
C GLY A 321 -38.48 1.28 12.13
N LYS A 322 -38.94 2.43 11.61
CA LYS A 322 -38.14 3.22 10.66
C LYS A 322 -37.12 4.03 11.47
N ALA A 323 -35.84 3.85 11.16
CA ALA A 323 -34.76 4.59 11.81
C ALA A 323 -34.88 6.10 11.57
N GLY A 324 -34.79 6.89 12.64
CA GLY A 324 -34.64 8.33 12.55
C GLY A 324 -33.21 8.74 12.16
N ASP A 325 -32.99 10.01 11.84
CA ASP A 325 -31.67 10.50 11.41
C ASP A 325 -30.57 10.27 12.47
N ASP A 326 -30.90 10.39 13.76
CA ASP A 326 -29.97 10.12 14.88
C ASP A 326 -29.54 8.65 14.92
N GLU A 327 -30.45 7.72 14.62
CA GLU A 327 -30.16 6.27 14.60
C GLU A 327 -29.30 5.90 13.38
N VAL A 328 -29.48 6.58 12.24
CA VAL A 328 -28.62 6.41 11.06
C VAL A 328 -27.20 6.86 11.35
N ASP A 329 -27.03 8.00 12.04
CA ASP A 329 -25.73 8.52 12.43
C ASP A 329 -25.03 7.63 13.47
N GLU A 330 -25.76 7.18 14.49
CA GLU A 330 -25.23 6.24 15.50
C GLU A 330 -24.80 4.92 14.85
N ARG A 331 -25.62 4.36 13.96
CA ARG A 331 -25.29 3.15 13.19
C ARG A 331 -24.02 3.35 12.37
N HIS A 332 -23.89 4.49 11.67
CA HIS A 332 -22.68 4.82 10.90
C HIS A 332 -21.44 4.82 11.77
N LEU A 333 -21.48 5.46 12.94
CA LEU A 333 -20.35 5.50 13.87
C LEU A 333 -20.02 4.11 14.44
N ARG A 334 -21.04 3.33 14.82
CA ARG A 334 -20.85 1.98 15.37
C ARG A 334 -20.23 1.06 14.34
N TYR A 335 -20.71 1.09 13.10
CA TYR A 335 -20.18 0.26 12.02
C TYR A 335 -18.78 0.71 11.60
N THR A 336 -18.53 2.02 11.52
CA THR A 336 -17.18 2.55 11.25
C THR A 336 -16.19 2.07 12.32
N ARG A 337 -16.58 2.12 13.59
CA ARG A 337 -15.74 1.63 14.70
C ARG A 337 -15.52 0.11 14.64
N ALA A 338 -16.53 -0.66 14.25
CA ALA A 338 -16.43 -2.10 14.12
C ALA A 338 -15.53 -2.52 12.93
N ALA A 339 -15.42 -1.67 11.91
CA ALA A 339 -14.57 -1.86 10.74
C ALA A 339 -13.12 -1.38 10.94
N GLU A 340 -12.77 -0.81 12.09
CA GLU A 340 -11.39 -0.50 12.45
C GLU A 340 -10.55 -1.78 12.43
N VAL A 341 -9.46 -1.76 11.67
CA VAL A 341 -8.59 -2.91 11.49
C VAL A 341 -8.04 -3.36 12.84
N ARG A 342 -8.29 -4.61 13.22
CA ARG A 342 -7.90 -5.18 14.53
C ARG A 342 -6.43 -5.57 14.57
N VAL A 343 -5.54 -4.70 14.11
CA VAL A 343 -4.12 -5.01 13.86
C VAL A 343 -3.38 -5.46 15.12
N VAL A 344 -3.64 -4.83 16.27
CA VAL A 344 -2.96 -5.18 17.55
C VAL A 344 -3.34 -6.57 18.04
N ARG A 345 -4.60 -6.98 17.86
CA ARG A 345 -5.05 -8.34 18.21
C ARG A 345 -4.43 -9.40 17.30
N ASN A 346 -4.01 -9.00 16.10
CA ASN A 346 -3.51 -9.87 15.05
C ASN A 346 -2.01 -9.69 14.80
N ALA A 347 -1.22 -9.32 15.81
CA ALA A 347 0.23 -9.18 15.69
C ALA A 347 0.94 -10.50 15.28
N GLY A 348 0.40 -11.65 15.69
CA GLY A 348 0.90 -12.97 15.30
C GLY A 348 0.91 -13.17 13.78
N PRO A 349 -0.26 -13.10 13.11
CA PRO A 349 -0.34 -13.15 11.65
C PRO A 349 0.52 -12.13 10.88
N LEU A 350 0.87 -10.99 11.48
CA LEU A 350 1.81 -10.05 10.85
C LEU A 350 3.24 -10.60 10.81
N ARG A 351 3.68 -11.30 11.86
CA ARG A 351 5.02 -11.92 11.96
C ARG A 351 5.09 -13.23 11.19
N GLU A 352 4.06 -14.05 11.33
CA GLU A 352 3.97 -15.39 10.77
C GLU A 352 2.66 -15.49 9.97
N PRO A 353 2.67 -15.04 8.70
CA PRO A 353 1.48 -15.10 7.86
C PRO A 353 0.99 -16.54 7.69
N PRO A 354 -0.29 -16.83 7.98
CA PRO A 354 -0.89 -18.12 7.68
C PRO A 354 -1.20 -18.23 6.18
N ASP A 355 -1.37 -19.46 5.69
CA ASP A 355 -1.94 -19.76 4.37
C ASP A 355 -1.26 -19.03 3.18
N VAL A 356 0.06 -18.80 3.23
CA VAL A 356 0.82 -18.06 2.19
C VAL A 356 0.71 -18.73 0.81
N GLU A 357 0.48 -20.03 0.77
CA GLU A 357 0.21 -20.83 -0.42
C GLU A 357 -1.03 -20.39 -1.20
N ASP A 358 -2.00 -19.74 -0.55
CA ASP A 358 -3.21 -19.22 -1.21
C ASP A 358 -2.94 -17.93 -1.99
N PHE A 359 -1.79 -17.28 -1.75
CA PHE A 359 -1.44 -15.96 -2.28
C PHE A 359 -0.33 -16.04 -3.33
N LYS A 360 -0.13 -17.18 -3.97
CA LYS A 360 0.97 -17.39 -4.92
C LYS A 360 0.90 -16.44 -6.12
N ALA A 361 2.04 -15.81 -6.41
CA ALA A 361 2.20 -14.97 -7.58
C ALA A 361 2.20 -15.81 -8.87
N VAL A 362 1.54 -15.30 -9.90
CA VAL A 362 1.48 -15.91 -11.23
C VAL A 362 2.07 -14.93 -12.25
N SER A 363 2.98 -15.41 -13.09
CA SER A 363 3.53 -14.60 -14.18
C SER A 363 2.44 -14.16 -15.17
N LEU A 364 2.53 -12.92 -15.62
CA LEU A 364 1.77 -12.40 -16.74
C LEU A 364 2.71 -12.37 -17.96
N ASN A 365 3.00 -13.54 -18.53
CA ASN A 365 3.98 -13.68 -19.62
C ASN A 365 3.66 -12.80 -20.85
N VAL A 366 4.74 -12.38 -21.50
CA VAL A 366 4.84 -11.70 -22.80
C VAL A 366 4.66 -12.75 -23.91
N GLY A 367 3.65 -12.59 -24.75
CA GLY A 367 3.34 -13.48 -25.89
C GLY A 367 1.84 -13.73 -26.04
N TRP A 368 1.12 -12.84 -26.73
CA TRP A 368 -0.25 -13.09 -27.17
C TRP A 368 -0.29 -13.02 -28.70
N GLU A 369 0.25 -14.05 -29.32
CA GLU A 369 -0.21 -14.50 -30.64
C GLU A 369 -0.89 -15.85 -30.42
N GLY A 370 -2.19 -15.93 -30.74
CA GLY A 370 -2.89 -17.20 -30.96
C GLY A 370 -3.57 -17.83 -29.73
N ALA A 371 -4.87 -17.53 -29.56
CA ALA A 371 -5.83 -18.47 -28.97
C ALA A 371 -7.22 -18.26 -29.59
N GLU A 372 -7.29 -18.32 -30.93
CA GLU A 372 -8.46 -18.88 -31.61
C GLU A 372 -8.04 -20.26 -32.14
N THR A 373 -8.22 -21.28 -31.31
CA THR A 373 -8.47 -22.63 -31.81
C THR A 373 -9.84 -23.02 -31.30
N THR A 374 -10.83 -22.72 -32.14
CA THR A 374 -12.09 -23.45 -32.21
C THR A 374 -11.77 -24.93 -32.37
N GLU A 375 -12.03 -25.73 -31.34
CA GLU A 375 -12.26 -27.16 -31.53
C GLU A 375 -13.72 -27.35 -31.97
N GLU A 376 -13.92 -27.46 -33.28
CA GLU A 376 -14.94 -28.34 -33.83
C GLU A 376 -14.34 -29.76 -33.85
N VAL A 377 -14.94 -30.69 -33.10
CA VAL A 377 -15.49 -31.99 -33.58
C VAL A 377 -16.55 -32.45 -32.57
#